data_AF-A0A290ZR28-F1
#
_entry.id   AF-A0A290ZR28-F1
#
_cell.length_a   1.000
_cell.length_b   1.000
_cell.length_c   1.000
_cell.angle_alpha   90.00
_cell.angle_beta   90.00
_cell.angle_gamma   90.00
#
_symmetry.space_group_name_H-M   'P 1'
#
loop_
_entity.id
_entity.type
_entity.pdbx_description
1 polymer ?
#
loop_
_entity_poly.entity_id
_entity_poly.type
_entity_poly.pdbx_seq_one_letter_code
_entity_poly.pdbx_strand_id
1 'polypeptide(L)'
;MWWLAIPVIGLVGKAIYDAVTDEDEAPSPRRKTTLELNLERLEEQLRSHSGYKIAILGQPGAGKSSLLKKMTNGKVKPLPVIGAQTDATDWSSDTACNLLSVYERYVFADVPGYDTSSHPLYVFSSSFPFRYFDAFIFVIHGKLHSSDEDVFRLIARSGKKISIAKSFSDSLESDDIMSVENDIRMRLSLSDSASILFFSNRTGVGIDSVFNSIKN
;
A
#
# COMPACT_ATOMS: atom_id res chain seq x y z
N MET A 1 64.14 45.41 7.78
CA MET A 1 63.69 44.28 8.62
C MET A 1 62.73 44.82 9.67
N TRP A 2 61.46 44.45 9.63
CA TRP A 2 60.66 44.07 10.81
C TRP A 2 59.30 43.50 10.36
N TRP A 3 58.88 42.49 11.10
CA TRP A 3 57.91 41.44 10.80
C TRP A 3 56.54 41.81 11.38
N LEU A 4 55.48 41.31 10.74
CA LEU A 4 54.08 41.29 11.16
C LEU A 4 53.84 40.91 12.64
N ALA A 5 52.76 41.45 13.21
CA ALA A 5 51.92 40.71 14.15
C ALA A 5 50.45 40.93 13.76
N ILE A 6 49.86 39.94 13.08
CA ILE A 6 48.40 39.85 12.90
C ILE A 6 47.84 39.19 14.16
N PRO A 7 46.77 39.70 14.79
CA PRO A 7 46.25 39.12 16.03
C PRO A 7 45.63 37.74 15.77
N VAL A 8 46.10 36.75 16.54
CA VAL A 8 45.54 35.39 16.62
C VAL A 8 44.22 35.47 17.40
N ILE A 9 43.11 35.78 16.74
CA ILE A 9 41.77 35.81 17.36
C ILE A 9 40.87 34.66 16.84
N GLY A 10 41.23 34.00 15.74
CA GLY A 10 40.37 33.00 15.11
C GLY A 10 40.38 31.58 15.70
N LEU A 11 41.38 31.22 16.52
CA LEU A 11 41.56 29.82 16.95
C LEU A 11 40.71 29.41 18.16
N VAL A 12 40.37 30.34 19.04
CA VAL A 12 39.60 30.02 20.26
C VAL A 12 38.12 29.78 19.93
N GLY A 13 37.55 30.54 18.99
CA GLY A 13 36.15 30.39 18.60
C GLY A 13 35.86 29.06 17.90
N LYS A 14 36.79 28.58 17.06
CA LYS A 14 36.65 27.28 16.40
C LYS A 14 36.77 26.11 17.38
N ALA A 15 37.70 26.18 18.34
CA ALA A 15 37.85 25.14 19.35
C ALA A 15 36.63 25.05 20.30
N ILE A 16 35.98 26.19 20.60
CA ILE A 16 34.74 26.21 21.39
C ILE A 16 33.55 25.72 20.55
N TYR A 17 33.47 26.05 19.27
CA TYR A 17 32.44 25.55 18.37
C TYR A 17 32.56 24.03 18.18
N ASP A 18 33.77 23.55 17.87
CA ASP A 18 34.06 22.13 17.64
C ASP A 18 33.88 21.31 18.94
N ALA A 19 34.21 21.85 20.12
CA ALA A 19 34.00 21.18 21.42
C ALA A 19 32.54 21.16 21.89
N VAL A 20 31.65 21.97 21.28
CA VAL A 20 30.20 21.96 21.55
C VAL A 20 29.46 21.11 20.51
N THR A 21 30.08 20.79 19.37
CA THR A 21 29.49 19.96 18.31
C THR A 21 29.92 18.51 18.30
N ASP A 22 30.83 18.08 19.18
CA ASP A 22 31.21 16.68 19.40
C ASP A 22 30.37 15.98 20.48
N GLU A 23 29.08 16.31 20.54
CA GLU A 23 28.08 15.36 21.04
C GLU A 23 27.40 14.76 19.81
N ASP A 24 27.77 13.51 19.51
CA ASP A 24 26.98 12.58 18.70
C ASP A 24 25.59 12.40 19.35
N GLU A 25 24.75 13.43 19.32
CA GLU A 25 23.32 13.29 19.54
C GLU A 25 22.80 12.44 18.39
N ALA A 26 22.75 11.11 18.64
CA ALA A 26 21.99 10.19 17.81
C ALA A 26 20.65 10.87 17.50
N PRO A 27 20.26 11.01 16.22
CA PRO A 27 19.09 11.79 15.85
C PRO A 27 17.91 11.33 16.69
N SER A 28 17.35 12.23 17.49
CA SER A 28 16.23 11.91 18.38
C SER A 28 15.19 11.13 17.56
N PRO A 29 14.71 9.97 18.05
CA PRO A 29 13.88 9.11 17.23
C PRO A 29 12.64 9.89 16.78
N ARG A 30 12.54 10.10 15.46
CA ARG A 30 11.42 10.82 14.84
C ARG A 30 10.12 10.24 15.39
N ARG A 31 9.25 11.10 15.91
CA ARG A 31 7.92 10.67 16.37
C ARG A 31 7.18 10.02 15.20
N LYS A 32 6.74 8.77 15.40
CA LYS A 32 5.97 8.03 14.40
C LYS A 32 4.67 8.76 14.09
N THR A 33 4.31 8.76 12.82
CA THR A 33 3.03 9.24 12.30
C THR A 33 1.89 8.29 12.68
N THR A 34 0.65 8.75 12.62
CA THR A 34 -0.55 7.90 12.82
C THR A 34 -0.56 6.72 11.86
N LEU A 35 -0.16 6.92 10.60
CA LEU A 35 -0.07 5.85 9.61
C LEU A 35 0.95 4.78 10.03
N GLU A 36 2.15 5.17 10.44
CA GLU A 36 3.19 4.23 10.90
C GLU A 36 2.71 3.43 12.13
N LEU A 37 2.08 4.09 13.10
CA LEU A 37 1.49 3.42 14.26
C LEU A 37 0.39 2.42 13.85
N ASN A 38 -0.44 2.77 12.87
CA ASN A 38 -1.46 1.88 12.34
C ASN A 38 -0.88 0.70 11.55
N LEU A 39 0.24 0.87 10.85
CA LEU A 39 0.93 -0.23 10.17
C LEU A 39 1.56 -1.20 11.17
N GLU A 40 2.09 -0.71 12.30
CA GLU A 40 2.56 -1.56 13.40
C GLU A 40 1.41 -2.33 14.04
N ARG A 41 0.30 -1.64 14.31
CA ARG A 41 -0.93 -2.26 14.82
C ARG A 41 -1.49 -3.31 13.85
N LEU A 42 -1.41 -3.06 12.53
CA LEU A 42 -1.78 -4.03 11.51
C LEU A 42 -0.92 -5.29 11.62
N GLU A 43 0.40 -5.16 11.75
CA GLU A 43 1.30 -6.30 11.91
C GLU A 43 0.94 -7.14 13.15
N GLU A 44 0.71 -6.50 14.30
CA GLU A 44 0.29 -7.17 15.54
C GLU A 44 -1.03 -7.92 15.39
N GLN A 45 -2.02 -7.29 14.74
CA GLN A 45 -3.32 -7.93 14.48
C GLN A 45 -3.20 -9.11 13.51
N LEU A 46 -2.36 -9.01 12.47
CA LEU A 46 -2.12 -10.10 11.51
C LEU A 46 -1.38 -11.28 12.15
N ARG A 47 -0.45 -11.02 13.08
CA ARG A 47 0.27 -12.05 13.84
C ARG A 47 -0.66 -12.84 14.76
N SER A 48 -1.63 -12.16 15.38
CA SER A 48 -2.59 -12.77 16.31
C SER A 48 -3.78 -13.45 15.62
N HIS A 49 -4.09 -13.12 14.37
CA HIS A 49 -5.17 -13.76 13.62
C HIS A 49 -4.76 -15.10 12.98
N SER A 50 -5.62 -16.11 13.16
CA SER A 50 -5.47 -17.46 12.60
C SER A 50 -6.13 -17.67 11.23
N GLY A 51 -6.96 -16.74 10.77
CA GLY A 51 -7.63 -16.83 9.47
C GLY A 51 -6.69 -16.59 8.29
N TYR A 52 -7.18 -16.90 7.08
CA TYR A 52 -6.45 -16.68 5.84
C TYR A 52 -6.41 -15.18 5.49
N LYS A 53 -5.23 -14.58 5.59
CA LYS A 53 -5.02 -13.12 5.56
C LYS A 53 -4.82 -12.63 4.14
N ILE A 54 -5.69 -11.72 3.70
CA ILE A 54 -5.70 -11.17 2.36
C ILE A 54 -5.61 -9.65 2.43
N ALA A 55 -4.67 -9.05 1.71
CA ALA A 55 -4.66 -7.61 1.49
C ALA A 55 -5.30 -7.27 0.15
N ILE A 56 -6.22 -6.31 0.13
CA ILE A 56 -6.76 -5.70 -1.08
C ILE A 56 -6.12 -4.33 -1.20
N LEU A 57 -5.30 -4.13 -2.22
CA LEU A 57 -4.49 -2.94 -2.40
C LEU A 57 -4.43 -2.54 -3.87
N GLY A 58 -4.08 -1.30 -4.15
CA GLY A 58 -4.14 -0.76 -5.51
C GLY A 58 -4.38 0.74 -5.51
N GLN A 59 -4.54 1.27 -6.72
CA GLN A 59 -4.67 2.71 -6.98
C GLN A 59 -5.75 3.38 -6.11
N PRO A 60 -5.55 4.66 -5.72
CA PRO A 60 -6.59 5.49 -5.15
C PRO A 60 -7.87 5.45 -6.00
N GLY A 61 -9.02 5.27 -5.36
CA GLY A 61 -10.31 5.23 -6.06
C GLY A 61 -10.58 3.97 -6.89
N ALA A 62 -9.71 2.94 -6.88
CA ALA A 62 -9.90 1.73 -7.68
C ALA A 62 -11.08 0.81 -7.27
N GLY A 63 -11.87 1.23 -6.27
CA GLY A 63 -13.05 0.48 -5.82
C GLY A 63 -12.75 -0.74 -4.95
N LYS A 64 -11.64 -0.72 -4.20
CA LYS A 64 -11.19 -1.79 -3.29
C LYS A 64 -12.22 -2.14 -2.21
N SER A 65 -12.69 -1.14 -1.47
CA SER A 65 -13.73 -1.25 -0.44
C SER A 65 -15.06 -1.77 -1.00
N SER A 66 -15.46 -1.29 -2.17
CA SER A 66 -16.65 -1.75 -2.89
C SER A 66 -16.52 -3.20 -3.33
N LEU A 67 -15.34 -3.59 -3.84
CA LEU A 67 -15.01 -4.96 -4.21
C LEU A 67 -15.10 -5.88 -2.98
N LEU A 68 -14.49 -5.51 -1.85
CA LEU A 68 -14.56 -6.27 -0.60
C LEU A 68 -16.01 -6.50 -0.13
N LYS A 69 -16.81 -5.43 -0.11
CA LYS A 69 -18.22 -5.51 0.27
C LYS A 69 -18.99 -6.45 -0.67
N LYS A 70 -18.74 -6.39 -1.98
CA LYS A 70 -19.43 -7.25 -2.96
C LYS A 70 -18.99 -8.70 -2.90
N MET A 71 -17.68 -8.99 -2.84
CA MET A 71 -17.15 -10.36 -2.73
C MET A 71 -17.72 -11.11 -1.52
N THR A 72 -18.05 -10.38 -0.46
CA THR A 72 -18.58 -10.94 0.80
C THR A 72 -20.08 -10.78 0.93
N ASN A 73 -20.79 -10.35 -0.12
CA ASN A 73 -22.24 -10.08 -0.11
C ASN A 73 -22.68 -9.20 1.08
N GLY A 74 -21.84 -8.24 1.48
CA GLY A 74 -22.09 -7.33 2.60
C GLY A 74 -22.04 -7.99 3.99
N LYS A 75 -21.54 -9.21 4.10
CA LYS A 75 -21.46 -9.96 5.37
C LYS A 75 -20.15 -9.75 6.12
N VAL A 76 -19.15 -9.14 5.49
CA VAL A 76 -17.85 -8.81 6.13
C VAL A 76 -18.03 -7.87 7.32
N LYS A 77 -17.27 -8.09 8.39
CA LYS A 77 -17.33 -7.29 9.63
C LYS A 77 -15.94 -6.89 10.14
N PRO A 78 -15.70 -5.62 10.49
CA PRO A 78 -16.56 -4.47 10.20
C PRO A 78 -16.76 -4.26 8.69
N LEU A 79 -17.83 -3.55 8.33
CA LEU A 79 -18.06 -3.17 6.94
C LEU A 79 -16.99 -2.14 6.52
N PRO A 80 -16.45 -2.26 5.30
CA PRO A 80 -15.48 -1.28 4.81
C PRO A 80 -16.15 0.08 4.61
N VAL A 81 -15.36 1.15 4.80
CA VAL A 81 -15.81 2.52 4.57
C VAL A 81 -15.88 2.76 3.07
N ILE A 82 -17.07 3.11 2.56
CA ILE A 82 -17.29 3.41 1.15
C ILE A 82 -17.76 4.85 1.05
N GLY A 83 -17.02 5.67 0.31
CA GLY A 83 -17.34 7.07 0.05
C GLY A 83 -17.27 7.38 -1.45
N ALA A 84 -17.91 8.48 -1.84
CA ALA A 84 -17.80 9.02 -3.20
C ALA A 84 -16.46 9.73 -3.45
N GLN A 85 -15.72 10.03 -2.39
CA GLN A 85 -14.39 10.62 -2.48
C GLN A 85 -13.33 9.53 -2.69
N THR A 86 -12.31 9.86 -3.47
CA THR A 86 -11.08 9.08 -3.58
C THR A 86 -10.47 8.90 -2.18
N ASP A 87 -10.03 7.70 -1.85
CA ASP A 87 -9.45 7.33 -0.54
C ASP A 87 -10.38 7.45 0.67
N ALA A 88 -11.62 6.99 0.51
CA ALA A 88 -12.56 6.83 1.64
C ALA A 88 -12.00 6.00 2.81
N THR A 89 -11.03 5.11 2.55
CA THR A 89 -10.28 4.40 3.58
C THR A 89 -8.98 5.15 3.86
N ASP A 90 -8.88 5.72 5.06
CA ASP A 90 -7.73 6.54 5.50
C ASP A 90 -7.17 6.05 6.83
N TRP A 91 -6.00 5.42 6.79
CA TRP A 91 -5.28 4.92 7.98
C TRP A 91 -4.35 5.97 8.60
N SER A 92 -4.27 7.18 8.05
CA SER A 92 -3.51 8.29 8.62
C SER A 92 -4.35 9.19 9.52
N SER A 93 -5.68 9.14 9.38
CA SER A 93 -6.61 10.06 10.06
C SER A 93 -6.84 9.75 11.55
N ASP A 94 -6.93 8.46 11.92
CA ASP A 94 -7.27 8.03 13.27
C ASP A 94 -6.54 6.73 13.66
N THR A 95 -5.96 6.71 14.86
CA THR A 95 -5.34 5.53 15.47
C THR A 95 -6.33 4.42 15.83
N ALA A 96 -7.62 4.74 15.97
CA ALA A 96 -8.68 3.79 16.33
C ALA A 96 -9.43 3.21 15.10
N CYS A 97 -8.96 3.48 13.88
CA CYS A 97 -9.59 2.97 12.67
C CYS A 97 -9.59 1.43 12.61
N ASN A 98 -10.51 0.85 11.85
CA ASN A 98 -10.52 -0.59 11.61
C ASN A 98 -9.53 -0.94 10.49
N LEU A 99 -8.56 -1.80 10.80
CA LEU A 99 -7.53 -2.22 9.85
C LEU A 99 -7.86 -3.55 9.17
N LEU A 100 -8.58 -4.42 9.90
CA LEU A 100 -8.95 -5.75 9.47
C LEU A 100 -10.47 -5.95 9.51
N SER A 101 -10.95 -6.72 8.55
CA SER A 101 -12.33 -7.08 8.31
C SER A 101 -12.42 -8.59 8.13
N VAL A 102 -13.31 -9.26 8.86
CA VAL A 102 -13.42 -10.71 8.90
C VAL A 102 -14.67 -11.17 8.14
N TYR A 103 -14.51 -12.24 7.36
CA TYR A 103 -15.61 -12.94 6.70
C TYR A 103 -15.28 -14.43 6.63
N GLU A 104 -16.09 -15.26 7.31
CA GLU A 104 -15.83 -16.70 7.44
C GLU A 104 -14.40 -16.98 7.95
N ARG A 105 -13.61 -17.74 7.18
CA ARG A 105 -12.20 -18.06 7.49
C ARG A 105 -11.21 -16.99 7.01
N TYR A 106 -11.68 -15.93 6.37
CA TYR A 106 -10.85 -14.92 5.72
C TYR A 106 -10.74 -13.66 6.56
N VAL A 107 -9.56 -13.07 6.54
CA VAL A 107 -9.24 -11.80 7.20
C VAL A 107 -8.73 -10.85 6.14
N PHE A 108 -9.45 -9.77 5.89
CA PHE A 108 -9.17 -8.80 4.86
C PHE A 108 -8.58 -7.53 5.44
N ALA A 109 -7.49 -7.05 4.87
CA ALA A 109 -7.07 -5.66 5.00
C ALA A 109 -7.52 -4.89 3.74
N ASP A 110 -8.47 -3.98 3.90
CA ASP A 110 -8.83 -3.01 2.86
C ASP A 110 -7.84 -1.84 2.91
N VAL A 111 -6.76 -1.95 2.14
CA VAL A 111 -5.64 -1.02 2.22
C VAL A 111 -6.01 0.29 1.52
N PRO A 112 -5.71 1.47 2.09
CA PRO A 112 -5.81 2.75 1.40
C PRO A 112 -5.10 2.77 0.04
N GLY A 113 -5.50 3.70 -0.85
CA GLY A 113 -4.71 3.97 -2.05
C GLY A 113 -3.30 4.44 -1.68
N TYR A 114 -2.27 3.80 -2.27
CA TYR A 114 -0.89 4.22 -2.09
C TYR A 114 -0.56 5.46 -2.95
N ASP A 115 0.57 6.10 -2.63
CA ASP A 115 1.11 7.25 -3.35
C ASP A 115 0.21 8.49 -3.27
N THR A 116 -0.37 8.70 -2.10
CA THR A 116 -1.22 9.87 -1.77
C THR A 116 -0.54 10.68 -0.67
N SER A 117 -0.95 11.95 -0.49
CA SER A 117 -0.41 12.79 0.59
C SER A 117 -0.57 12.15 1.98
N SER A 118 -1.70 11.45 2.20
CA SER A 118 -2.00 10.74 3.43
C SER A 118 -1.35 9.35 3.52
N HIS A 119 -1.06 8.71 2.38
CA HIS A 119 -0.45 7.38 2.31
C HIS A 119 0.76 7.39 1.36
N PRO A 120 1.87 8.02 1.77
CA PRO A 120 3.05 8.12 0.91
C PRO A 120 3.64 6.76 0.59
N LEU A 121 4.08 6.57 -0.65
CA LEU A 121 4.63 5.30 -1.12
C LEU A 121 5.83 4.83 -0.28
N TYR A 122 6.68 5.73 0.21
CA TYR A 122 7.84 5.36 1.02
C TYR A 122 7.45 4.73 2.37
N VAL A 123 6.39 5.20 3.01
CA VAL A 123 5.88 4.64 4.28
C VAL A 123 5.31 3.25 4.01
N PHE A 124 4.52 3.12 2.96
CA PHE A 124 3.97 1.83 2.55
C PHE A 124 5.06 0.81 2.24
N SER A 125 6.09 1.23 1.49
CA SER A 125 7.18 0.36 1.06
C SER A 125 8.07 -0.12 2.21
N SER A 126 8.23 0.70 3.25
CA SER A 126 9.11 0.40 4.38
C SER A 126 8.39 -0.27 5.55
N SER A 127 7.12 0.04 5.78
CA SER A 127 6.40 -0.34 7.00
C SER A 127 5.21 -1.28 6.78
N PHE A 128 4.75 -1.49 5.54
CA PHE A 128 3.62 -2.38 5.32
C PHE A 128 4.01 -3.87 5.55
N PRO A 129 3.25 -4.63 6.36
CA PRO A 129 3.65 -5.96 6.82
C PRO A 129 3.38 -7.08 5.79
N PHE A 130 3.92 -6.95 4.57
CA PHE A 130 3.67 -7.87 3.44
C PHE A 130 3.81 -9.36 3.81
N ARG A 131 4.81 -9.71 4.64
CA ARG A 131 5.14 -11.10 5.01
C ARG A 131 4.00 -11.85 5.72
N TYR A 132 3.13 -11.14 6.44
CA TYR A 132 2.09 -11.75 7.28
C TYR A 132 0.78 -12.03 6.54
N PHE A 133 0.68 -11.59 5.29
CA PHE A 133 -0.43 -11.96 4.41
C PHE A 133 -0.17 -13.32 3.75
N ASP A 134 -1.25 -13.99 3.39
CA ASP A 134 -1.26 -15.25 2.66
C ASP A 134 -1.53 -15.02 1.16
N ALA A 135 -2.30 -13.99 0.83
CA ALA A 135 -2.56 -13.58 -0.53
C ALA A 135 -2.80 -12.06 -0.68
N PHE A 136 -2.70 -11.59 -1.92
CA PHE A 136 -2.93 -10.20 -2.30
C PHE A 136 -3.91 -10.12 -3.46
N ILE A 137 -4.82 -9.15 -3.41
CA ILE A 137 -5.59 -8.70 -4.57
C ILE A 137 -5.02 -7.34 -4.99
N PHE A 138 -4.37 -7.31 -6.15
CA PHE A 138 -3.81 -6.10 -6.75
C PHE A 138 -4.83 -5.48 -7.70
N VAL A 139 -5.45 -4.38 -7.27
CA VAL A 139 -6.56 -3.74 -7.97
C VAL A 139 -6.07 -2.57 -8.83
N ILE A 140 -6.31 -2.66 -10.13
CA ILE A 140 -5.95 -1.66 -11.13
C ILE A 140 -7.24 -1.01 -11.65
N HIS A 141 -7.30 0.31 -11.74
CA HIS A 141 -8.47 1.01 -12.30
C HIS A 141 -8.14 1.83 -13.53
N GLY A 142 -7.04 2.59 -13.50
CA GLY A 142 -6.55 3.39 -14.61
C GLY A 142 -5.41 2.72 -15.37
N LYS A 143 -4.61 3.56 -16.03
CA LYS A 143 -3.28 3.19 -16.53
C LYS A 143 -2.36 2.95 -15.35
N LEU A 144 -1.36 2.08 -15.51
CA LEU A 144 -0.34 1.88 -14.48
C LEU A 144 0.58 3.11 -14.38
N HIS A 145 1.05 3.40 -13.18
CA HIS A 145 2.08 4.38 -12.86
C HIS A 145 3.30 3.68 -12.26
N SER A 146 4.40 4.42 -12.08
CA SER A 146 5.63 3.86 -11.49
C SER A 146 5.39 3.32 -10.08
N SER A 147 4.54 4.00 -9.29
CA SER A 147 4.16 3.56 -7.95
C SER A 147 3.42 2.23 -7.95
N ASP A 148 2.59 1.96 -8.97
CA ASP A 148 1.92 0.66 -9.13
C ASP A 148 2.93 -0.46 -9.36
N GLU A 149 3.91 -0.24 -10.23
CA GLU A 149 4.97 -1.21 -10.50
C GLU A 149 5.86 -1.46 -9.27
N ASP A 150 6.21 -0.41 -8.53
CA ASP A 150 6.98 -0.52 -7.29
C ASP A 150 6.25 -1.34 -6.24
N VAL A 151 4.96 -1.05 -6.01
CA VAL A 151 4.13 -1.81 -5.06
C VAL A 151 3.99 -3.25 -5.52
N PHE A 152 3.72 -3.49 -6.81
CA PHE A 152 3.63 -4.84 -7.35
C PHE A 152 4.94 -5.62 -7.15
N ARG A 153 6.10 -5.01 -7.39
CA ARG A 153 7.41 -5.62 -7.14
C ARG A 153 7.59 -6.01 -5.67
N LEU A 154 7.19 -5.15 -4.73
CA LEU A 154 7.28 -5.46 -3.29
C LEU A 154 6.42 -6.68 -2.91
N ILE A 155 5.21 -6.76 -3.47
CA ILE A 155 4.30 -7.87 -3.23
C ILE A 155 4.83 -9.15 -3.88
N ALA A 156 5.31 -9.08 -5.12
CA ALA A 156 5.91 -10.23 -5.81
C ALA A 156 7.09 -10.82 -5.01
N ARG A 157 7.93 -9.97 -4.41
CA ARG A 157 9.05 -10.40 -3.55
C ARG A 157 8.61 -11.12 -2.27
N SER A 158 7.36 -10.96 -1.83
CA SER A 158 6.83 -11.71 -0.69
C SER A 158 6.62 -13.21 -0.97
N GLY A 159 6.60 -13.61 -2.25
CA GLY A 159 6.36 -14.99 -2.69
C GLY A 159 4.93 -15.48 -2.42
N LYS A 160 4.02 -14.59 -2.04
CA LYS A 160 2.61 -14.91 -1.75
C LYS A 160 1.78 -14.94 -3.02
N LYS A 161 0.59 -15.55 -2.93
CA LYS A 161 -0.36 -15.62 -4.04
C LYS A 161 -0.86 -14.21 -4.39
N ILE A 162 -0.85 -13.84 -5.67
CA ILE A 162 -1.31 -12.53 -6.15
C ILE A 162 -2.43 -12.74 -7.17
N SER A 163 -3.58 -12.13 -6.93
CA SER A 163 -4.66 -12.00 -7.90
C SER A 163 -4.66 -10.59 -8.47
N ILE A 164 -4.47 -10.47 -9.78
CA ILE A 164 -4.49 -9.18 -10.48
C ILE A 164 -5.92 -8.91 -10.94
N ALA A 165 -6.51 -7.81 -10.48
CA ALA A 165 -7.90 -7.47 -10.73
C ALA A 165 -7.99 -6.10 -11.40
N LYS A 166 -8.42 -6.06 -12.66
CA LYS A 166 -8.63 -4.83 -13.42
C LYS A 166 -10.10 -4.40 -13.36
N SER A 167 -10.34 -3.29 -12.69
CA SER A 167 -11.63 -2.61 -12.69
C SER A 167 -11.88 -1.98 -14.06
N PHE A 168 -13.11 -2.10 -14.55
CA PHE A 168 -13.59 -1.37 -15.73
C PHE A 168 -14.91 -0.65 -15.43
N SER A 169 -15.11 0.51 -16.06
CA SER A 169 -16.43 1.10 -16.25
C SER A 169 -17.07 0.42 -17.46
N ASP A 170 -18.33 -0.02 -17.38
CA ASP A 170 -18.94 -0.79 -18.48
C ASP A 170 -19.05 0.07 -19.76
N SER A 171 -18.03 -0.02 -20.62
CA SER A 171 -17.91 0.57 -21.97
C SER A 171 -16.51 0.31 -22.61
N LEU A 172 -15.93 -0.88 -22.47
CA LEU A 172 -14.69 -1.25 -23.21
C LEU A 172 -15.04 -2.30 -24.28
N GLU A 173 -14.56 -2.09 -25.51
CA GLU A 173 -14.69 -3.07 -26.59
C GLU A 173 -13.67 -4.20 -26.45
N SER A 174 -13.84 -5.31 -27.18
CA SER A 174 -12.96 -6.49 -27.08
C SER A 174 -11.49 -6.19 -27.39
N ASP A 175 -11.26 -5.31 -28.36
CA ASP A 175 -9.90 -4.94 -28.79
C ASP A 175 -9.20 -4.06 -27.74
N ASP A 176 -9.96 -3.22 -27.04
CA ASP A 176 -9.46 -2.42 -25.93
C ASP A 176 -8.99 -3.33 -24.78
N ILE A 177 -9.72 -4.41 -24.49
CA ILE A 177 -9.38 -5.36 -23.41
C ILE A 177 -8.03 -6.03 -23.68
N MET A 178 -7.78 -6.51 -24.90
CA MET A 178 -6.52 -7.16 -25.24
C MET A 178 -5.33 -6.20 -25.13
N SER A 179 -5.49 -4.95 -25.57
CA SER A 179 -4.43 -3.94 -25.47
C SER A 179 -4.10 -3.60 -24.02
N VAL A 180 -5.13 -3.46 -23.17
CA VAL A 180 -4.99 -3.20 -21.73
C VAL A 180 -4.33 -4.38 -21.03
N GLU A 181 -4.72 -5.62 -21.37
CA GLU A 181 -4.12 -6.82 -20.81
C GLU A 181 -2.63 -6.90 -21.13
N ASN A 182 -2.25 -6.64 -22.38
CA ASN A 182 -0.86 -6.65 -22.82
C ASN A 182 -0.02 -5.55 -22.15
N ASP A 183 -0.57 -4.34 -21.97
CA ASP A 183 0.10 -3.26 -21.23
C ASP A 183 0.36 -3.65 -19.77
N ILE A 184 -0.66 -4.16 -19.07
CA ILE A 184 -0.53 -4.62 -17.68
C ILE A 184 0.53 -5.71 -17.57
N ARG A 185 0.46 -6.69 -18.47
CA ARG A 185 1.39 -7.82 -18.52
C ARG A 185 2.83 -7.39 -18.73
N MET A 186 3.07 -6.47 -19.67
CA MET A 186 4.41 -5.94 -19.92
C MET A 186 4.94 -5.19 -18.69
N ARG A 187 4.17 -4.24 -18.15
CA ARG A 187 4.63 -3.36 -17.08
C ARG A 187 4.82 -4.07 -15.75
N LEU A 188 3.96 -5.04 -15.44
CA LEU A 188 4.08 -5.86 -14.24
C LEU A 188 4.99 -7.09 -14.44
N SER A 189 5.57 -7.26 -15.63
CA SER A 189 6.45 -8.39 -15.98
C SER A 189 5.80 -9.75 -15.71
N LEU A 190 4.54 -9.91 -16.11
CA LEU A 190 3.75 -11.11 -15.84
C LEU A 190 4.07 -12.23 -16.84
N SER A 191 4.14 -13.46 -16.34
CA SER A 191 4.22 -14.68 -17.15
C SER A 191 2.94 -14.93 -17.94
N ASP A 192 3.02 -15.61 -19.09
CA ASP A 192 1.88 -16.01 -19.94
C ASP A 192 0.77 -16.76 -19.22
N SER A 193 1.11 -17.51 -18.18
CA SER A 193 0.13 -18.19 -17.32
C SER A 193 -0.58 -17.33 -16.29
N ALA A 194 -0.15 -16.08 -16.05
CA ALA A 194 -0.75 -15.22 -15.05
C ALA A 194 -2.07 -14.63 -15.57
N SER A 195 -3.18 -14.97 -14.91
CA SER A 195 -4.50 -14.46 -15.28
C SER A 195 -4.73 -13.04 -14.75
N ILE A 196 -5.17 -12.14 -15.62
CA ILE A 196 -5.70 -10.82 -15.24
C ILE A 196 -7.23 -10.91 -15.21
N LEU A 197 -7.83 -10.61 -14.07
CA LEU A 197 -9.27 -10.74 -13.86
C LEU A 197 -9.96 -9.39 -14.01
N PHE A 198 -10.89 -9.31 -14.94
CA PHE A 198 -11.68 -8.09 -15.15
C PHE A 198 -12.94 -8.12 -14.28
N PHE A 199 -13.24 -7.01 -13.62
CA PHE A 199 -14.45 -6.90 -12.79
C PHE A 199 -15.11 -5.52 -12.85
N SER A 200 -16.42 -5.49 -12.57
CA SER A 200 -17.22 -4.26 -12.48
C SER A 200 -17.95 -4.20 -11.14
N ASN A 201 -17.59 -3.22 -10.33
CA ASN A 201 -18.32 -2.88 -9.10
C ASN A 201 -19.72 -2.32 -9.39
N ARG A 202 -20.06 -1.96 -10.63
CA ARG A 202 -21.41 -1.51 -10.99
C ARG A 202 -22.31 -2.71 -11.27
N THR A 203 -21.95 -3.53 -12.25
CA THR A 203 -22.75 -4.68 -12.70
C THR A 203 -22.59 -5.93 -11.85
N GLY A 204 -21.48 -6.06 -11.11
CA GLY A 204 -21.14 -7.26 -10.35
C GLY A 204 -20.42 -8.34 -11.17
N VAL A 205 -20.21 -8.11 -12.46
CA VAL A 205 -19.45 -9.03 -13.34
C VAL A 205 -18.03 -9.21 -12.81
N GLY A 206 -17.54 -10.45 -12.81
CA GLY A 206 -16.15 -10.80 -12.47
C GLY A 206 -15.80 -10.79 -10.98
N ILE A 207 -16.69 -10.28 -10.11
CA ILE A 207 -16.44 -10.21 -8.66
C ILE A 207 -16.20 -11.61 -8.07
N ASP A 208 -17.01 -12.60 -8.45
CA ASP A 208 -16.85 -13.98 -7.98
C ASP A 208 -15.56 -14.61 -8.47
N SER A 209 -15.13 -14.30 -9.71
CA SER A 209 -13.85 -14.77 -10.26
C SER A 209 -12.67 -14.23 -9.46
N VAL A 210 -12.70 -12.93 -9.11
CA VAL A 210 -11.69 -12.31 -8.24
C VAL A 210 -11.68 -12.94 -6.85
N PHE A 211 -12.86 -13.22 -6.28
CA PHE A 211 -12.89 -13.85 -4.97
C PHE A 211 -12.38 -15.29 -5.04
N ASN A 212 -12.78 -16.07 -6.03
CA ASN A 212 -12.38 -17.48 -6.16
C ASN A 212 -10.90 -17.64 -6.51
N SER A 213 -10.27 -16.67 -7.19
CA SER A 213 -8.84 -16.73 -7.51
C SER A 213 -7.96 -16.74 -6.26
N ILE A 214 -8.41 -16.11 -5.16
CA ILE A 214 -7.68 -16.06 -3.89
C ILE A 214 -8.14 -17.11 -2.88
N LYS A 215 -9.32 -17.70 -3.07
CA LYS A 215 -9.74 -18.87 -2.27
C LYS A 215 -8.75 -20.01 -2.54
N ASN A 216 -8.30 -20.63 -1.46
CA ASN A 216 -7.73 -21.97 -1.51
C ASN A 216 -8.86 -22.99 -1.61
#